data_AF-V4MCP5-F1
#
_entry.id   AF-V4MCP5-F1
#
_cell.length_a   1.000
_cell.length_b   1.000
_cell.length_c   1.000
_cell.angle_alpha   90.00
_cell.angle_beta   90.00
_cell.angle_gamma   90.00
#
_symmetry.space_group_name_H-M   'P 1'
#
loop_
_entity.id
_entity.type
_entity.pdbx_description
1 polymer ?
#
loop_
_entity_poly.entity_id
_entity_poly.type
_entity_poly.pdbx_seq_one_letter_code
_entity_poly.pdbx_strand_id
1 'polypeptide(L)'
;MPQIPEIHKCPEHLLPVKEWEDSLLSDFLQLRLALSQDANKYCEDETMSSQSIEDVLMEILKKRLHTVTDESFGEVVSDIQGMDSVTRVSKLKKRICLVEKESGLQSSDFKWIVALCASVDTPLDADTCACLRALLRKCASLRALEVEDEQVIIMANMLITIAGRYFGQME
;
A
#
# COMPACT_ATOMS: atom_id res chain seq x y z
N MET A 1 -33.85 1.63 13.00
CA MET A 1 -32.69 0.79 12.62
C MET A 1 -31.67 1.68 11.94
N PRO A 2 -30.37 1.55 12.22
CA PRO A 2 -29.34 2.19 11.41
C PRO A 2 -29.45 1.65 9.98
N GLN A 3 -29.49 2.54 8.99
CA GLN A 3 -29.41 2.16 7.57
C GLN A 3 -28.00 1.61 7.34
N ILE A 4 -27.89 0.30 7.08
CA ILE A 4 -26.62 -0.30 6.64
C ILE A 4 -26.47 0.12 5.17
N PRO A 5 -25.45 0.92 4.81
CA PRO A 5 -25.28 1.34 3.42
C PRO A 5 -25.11 0.11 2.52
N GLU A 6 -25.79 0.13 1.39
CA GLU A 6 -25.77 -0.92 0.38
C GLU A 6 -24.34 -1.05 -0.17
N ILE A 7 -23.69 -2.20 0.06
CA ILE A 7 -22.38 -2.48 -0.52
C ILE A 7 -22.61 -2.73 -2.01
N HIS A 8 -22.27 -1.75 -2.84
CA HIS A 8 -22.32 -1.88 -4.30
C HIS A 8 -21.55 -3.14 -4.72
N LYS A 9 -22.21 -4.04 -5.45
CA LYS A 9 -21.58 -5.26 -5.94
C LYS A 9 -20.51 -4.88 -6.96
N CYS A 10 -19.25 -5.18 -6.64
CA CYS A 10 -18.13 -4.88 -7.53
C CYS A 10 -18.24 -5.71 -8.83
N PRO A 11 -18.17 -5.08 -10.01
CA PRO A 11 -18.12 -5.78 -11.29
C PRO A 11 -16.92 -6.74 -11.38
N GLU A 12 -17.14 -7.96 -11.90
CA GLU A 12 -16.10 -9.01 -11.94
C GLU A 12 -14.86 -8.61 -12.75
N HIS A 13 -15.03 -7.81 -13.81
CA HIS A 13 -13.93 -7.35 -14.65
C HIS A 13 -13.00 -6.33 -13.95
N LEU A 14 -13.41 -5.78 -12.80
CA LEU A 14 -12.59 -4.88 -11.98
C LEU A 14 -11.79 -5.63 -10.91
N LEU A 15 -12.07 -6.92 -10.72
CA LEU A 15 -11.31 -7.76 -9.80
C LEU A 15 -9.99 -8.15 -10.45
N PRO A 16 -8.87 -8.08 -9.71
CA PRO A 16 -7.59 -8.53 -10.24
C PRO A 16 -7.61 -10.04 -10.43
N VAL A 17 -7.03 -10.51 -11.54
CA VAL A 17 -6.77 -11.94 -11.74
C VAL A 17 -5.65 -12.41 -10.81
N LYS A 18 -5.63 -13.71 -10.49
CA LYS A 18 -4.70 -14.27 -9.52
C LYS A 18 -3.23 -14.03 -9.89
N GLU A 19 -2.88 -14.12 -11.16
CA GLU A 19 -1.53 -13.89 -11.67
C GLU A 19 -1.09 -12.44 -11.46
N TRP A 20 -2.03 -11.49 -11.57
CA TRP A 20 -1.76 -10.08 -11.30
C TRP A 20 -1.47 -9.85 -9.82
N GLU A 21 -2.27 -10.46 -8.94
CA GLU A 21 -2.07 -10.38 -7.49
C GLU A 21 -0.74 -11.03 -7.07
N ASP A 22 -0.42 -12.22 -7.59
CA ASP A 22 0.83 -12.92 -7.29
C ASP A 22 2.05 -12.11 -7.76
N SER A 23 1.95 -11.49 -8.95
CA SER A 23 2.98 -10.58 -9.46
C SER A 23 3.13 -9.34 -8.57
N LEU A 24 2.02 -8.76 -8.10
CA LEU A 24 2.04 -7.61 -7.20
C LEU A 24 2.67 -7.97 -5.85
N LEU A 25 2.36 -9.14 -5.29
CA LEU A 25 2.93 -9.59 -4.03
C LEU A 25 4.44 -9.84 -4.14
N SER A 26 4.92 -10.35 -5.28
CA SER A 26 6.35 -10.47 -5.56
C SER A 26 7.04 -9.09 -5.55
N ASP A 27 6.47 -8.11 -6.25
CA ASP A 27 6.95 -6.73 -6.28
C ASP A 27 6.97 -6.14 -4.84
N PHE A 28 5.88 -6.33 -4.10
CA PHE A 28 5.75 -5.86 -2.71
C PHE A 28 6.80 -6.48 -1.78
N LEU A 29 7.10 -7.77 -1.91
CA LEU A 29 8.14 -8.43 -1.14
C LEU A 29 9.54 -7.87 -1.44
N GLN A 30 9.82 -7.52 -2.70
CA GLN A 30 11.08 -6.85 -3.06
C GLN A 30 11.19 -5.47 -2.38
N LEU A 31 10.10 -4.69 -2.36
CA LEU A 31 10.06 -3.41 -1.65
C LEU A 31 10.33 -3.58 -0.15
N ARG A 32 9.71 -4.59 0.49
CA ARG A 32 9.96 -4.92 1.90
C ARG A 32 11.43 -5.25 2.15
N LEU A 33 12.03 -6.05 1.27
CA LEU A 33 13.43 -6.44 1.39
C LEU A 33 14.35 -5.23 1.28
N ALA A 34 14.12 -4.35 0.31
CA ALA A 34 14.90 -3.12 0.12
C ALA A 34 14.82 -2.21 1.36
N LEU A 35 13.60 -1.98 1.90
CA LEU A 35 13.39 -1.21 3.13
C LEU A 35 14.08 -1.80 4.36
N SER A 36 14.24 -3.13 4.40
CA SER A 36 14.94 -3.81 5.49
C SER A 36 16.46 -3.82 5.33
N GLN A 37 16.98 -3.85 4.11
CA GLN A 37 18.43 -3.94 3.84
C GLN A 37 19.15 -2.61 4.12
N ASP A 38 18.56 -1.47 3.79
CA ASP A 38 19.16 -0.17 4.12
C ASP A 38 19.21 0.10 5.62
N ALA A 39 18.27 -0.45 6.41
CA ALA A 39 18.35 -0.39 7.87
C ALA A 39 19.59 -1.11 8.44
N ASN A 40 20.14 -2.09 7.72
CA ASN A 40 21.32 -2.85 8.09
C ASN A 40 22.63 -2.32 7.51
N LYS A 41 22.60 -1.31 6.63
CA LYS A 41 23.79 -0.78 5.93
C LYS A 41 24.71 0.09 6.81
N TYR A 42 24.45 0.19 8.11
CA TYR A 42 25.29 0.90 9.08
C TYR A 42 26.58 0.16 9.48
N CYS A 43 26.88 -0.99 8.86
CA CYS A 43 28.18 -1.65 9.01
C CYS A 43 28.65 -2.20 7.66
N GLU A 44 29.83 -1.72 7.26
CA GLU A 44 30.72 -2.22 6.21
C GLU A 44 30.62 -1.59 4.81
N ASP A 45 31.84 -1.37 4.32
CA ASP A 45 32.31 -0.71 3.10
C ASP A 45 31.96 -1.54 1.83
N GLU A 46 32.13 -0.91 0.68
CA GLU A 46 32.01 -1.41 -0.71
C GLU A 46 30.70 -1.17 -1.49
N THR A 47 30.83 -0.20 -2.40
CA THR A 47 30.12 0.05 -3.65
C THR A 47 30.03 -1.17 -4.58
N MET A 48 28.82 -1.47 -5.09
CA MET A 48 28.44 -1.45 -6.52
C MET A 48 26.96 -1.89 -6.68
N SER A 49 26.13 -1.01 -7.25
CA SER A 49 24.70 -1.16 -7.59
C SER A 49 23.76 -1.51 -6.42
N SER A 50 23.66 -0.62 -5.43
CA SER A 50 22.48 -0.58 -4.56
C SER A 50 21.39 0.17 -5.33
N GLN A 51 20.41 -0.54 -5.87
CA GLN A 51 19.20 0.11 -6.38
C GLN A 51 18.53 0.81 -5.19
N SER A 52 18.28 2.12 -5.31
CA SER A 52 17.68 2.88 -4.21
C SER A 52 16.30 2.31 -3.88
N ILE A 53 15.88 2.33 -2.61
CA ILE A 53 14.48 1.98 -2.25
C ILE A 53 13.51 2.83 -3.07
N GLU A 54 13.86 4.09 -3.32
CA GLU A 54 13.10 4.97 -4.20
C GLU A 54 12.97 4.38 -5.60
N ASP A 55 14.06 3.90 -6.21
CA ASP A 55 14.03 3.26 -7.53
C ASP A 55 13.13 2.02 -7.54
N VAL A 56 13.22 1.17 -6.51
CA VAL A 56 12.38 -0.04 -6.41
C VAL A 56 10.90 0.32 -6.29
N LEU A 57 10.56 1.25 -5.39
CA LEU A 57 9.19 1.70 -5.21
C LEU A 57 8.65 2.38 -6.48
N MET A 58 9.48 3.18 -7.15
CA MET A 58 9.13 3.86 -8.39
C MET A 58 8.91 2.89 -9.54
N GLU A 59 9.76 1.88 -9.71
CA GLU A 59 9.56 0.86 -10.74
C GLU A 59 8.27 0.06 -10.49
N ILE A 60 7.97 -0.30 -9.23
CA ILE A 60 6.73 -1.00 -8.89
C ILE A 60 5.51 -0.13 -9.22
N LEU A 61 5.51 1.14 -8.82
CA LEU A 61 4.36 2.02 -9.03
C LEU A 61 4.20 2.44 -10.50
N LYS A 62 5.28 2.73 -11.21
CA LYS A 62 5.27 3.00 -12.65
C LYS A 62 4.74 1.81 -13.44
N LYS A 63 5.20 0.60 -13.10
CA LYS A 63 4.72 -0.66 -13.68
C LYS A 63 3.22 -0.88 -13.48
N ARG A 64 2.65 -0.38 -12.37
CA ARG A 64 1.24 -0.64 -11.99
C ARG A 64 0.29 0.49 -12.37
N LEU A 65 0.67 1.75 -12.22
CA LEU A 65 -0.23 2.91 -12.36
C LEU A 65 -0.11 3.61 -13.72
N HIS A 66 0.89 3.31 -14.54
CA HIS A 66 1.14 4.00 -15.82
C HIS A 66 1.21 5.54 -15.73
N THR A 67 1.48 6.10 -14.54
CA THR A 67 1.52 7.55 -14.30
C THR A 67 2.93 8.13 -14.49
N VAL A 68 2.98 9.40 -14.88
CA VAL A 68 4.22 10.21 -14.88
C VAL A 68 4.66 10.39 -13.43
N THR A 69 5.91 10.04 -13.17
CA THR A 69 6.58 10.10 -11.88
C THR A 69 6.59 11.52 -11.31
N ASP A 70 6.08 11.68 -10.10
CA ASP A 70 6.07 12.95 -9.37
C ASP A 70 7.21 12.95 -8.33
N GLU A 71 7.89 14.08 -8.12
CA GLU A 71 9.07 14.20 -7.22
C GLU A 71 8.75 13.89 -5.74
N SER A 72 7.46 13.81 -5.40
CA SER A 72 6.93 13.54 -4.06
C SER A 72 7.35 12.19 -3.42
N PHE A 73 7.95 11.26 -4.16
CA PHE A 73 8.26 9.91 -3.66
C PHE A 73 9.53 9.80 -2.80
N GLY A 74 10.59 10.53 -3.15
CA GLY A 74 11.80 10.58 -2.35
C GLY A 74 11.55 11.08 -0.93
N GLU A 75 10.59 11.99 -0.76
CA GLU A 75 10.14 12.47 0.56
C GLU A 75 9.52 11.33 1.39
N VAL A 76 8.67 10.50 0.80
CA VAL A 76 8.01 9.38 1.51
C VAL A 76 9.04 8.36 2.03
N VAL A 77 9.99 7.97 1.17
CA VAL A 77 11.01 6.96 1.51
C VAL A 77 11.97 7.50 2.58
N SER A 78 12.48 8.72 2.38
CA SER A 78 13.39 9.38 3.32
C SER A 78 12.77 9.52 4.71
N ASP A 79 11.49 9.91 4.77
CA ASP A 79 10.75 9.99 6.02
C ASP A 79 10.63 8.64 6.73
N ILE A 80 10.30 7.57 5.99
CA ILE A 80 10.08 6.24 6.57
C ILE A 80 11.37 5.65 7.12
N GLN A 81 12.51 5.87 6.45
CA GLN A 81 13.82 5.41 6.93
C GLN A 81 14.21 6.02 8.29
N GLY A 82 13.74 7.24 8.58
CA GLY A 82 13.96 7.90 9.87
C GLY A 82 13.04 7.43 11.00
N MET A 83 12.06 6.56 10.74
CA MET A 83 11.04 6.16 11.72
C MET A 83 11.36 4.85 12.44
N ASP A 84 11.13 4.84 13.75
CA ASP A 84 11.06 3.59 14.51
C ASP A 84 9.79 2.78 14.15
N SER A 85 9.74 1.53 14.60
CA SER A 85 8.63 0.61 14.32
C SER A 85 7.26 1.13 14.80
N VAL A 86 7.21 1.76 15.98
CA VAL A 86 5.96 2.30 16.55
C VAL A 86 5.49 3.50 15.75
N THR A 87 6.41 4.38 15.33
CA THR A 87 6.07 5.53 14.48
C THR A 87 5.54 5.09 13.12
N ARG A 88 6.14 4.06 12.49
CA ARG A 88 5.64 3.49 11.22
C ARG A 88 4.20 2.99 11.35
N VAL A 89 3.90 2.19 12.38
CA VAL A 89 2.54 1.69 12.64
C VAL A 89 1.56 2.82 12.93
N SER A 90 1.95 3.79 13.76
CA SER A 90 1.12 4.95 14.09
C SER A 90 0.80 5.80 12.86
N LYS A 91 1.79 6.06 12.00
CA LYS A 91 1.60 6.82 10.75
C LYS A 91 0.74 6.04 9.75
N LEU A 92 0.89 4.70 9.68
CA LEU A 92 0.04 3.84 8.85
C LEU A 92 -1.44 3.96 9.27
N LYS A 93 -1.73 3.77 10.56
CA LYS A 93 -3.10 3.88 11.10
C LYS A 93 -3.70 5.26 10.84
N LYS A 94 -2.91 6.33 11.00
CA LYS A 94 -3.34 7.71 10.70
C LYS A 94 -3.70 7.88 9.23
N ARG A 95 -2.86 7.41 8.30
CA ARG A 95 -3.12 7.50 6.85
C ARG A 95 -4.35 6.72 6.44
N ILE A 96 -4.55 5.51 6.97
CA ILE A 96 -5.77 4.72 6.74
C ILE A 96 -7.01 5.50 7.23
N CYS A 97 -6.96 6.07 8.44
CA CYS A 97 -8.07 6.84 8.99
C CYS A 97 -8.41 8.10 8.16
N LEU A 98 -7.41 8.71 7.49
CA LEU A 98 -7.65 9.81 6.55
C LEU A 98 -8.39 9.31 5.31
N VAL A 99 -7.91 8.25 4.66
CA VAL A 99 -8.54 7.66 3.48
C VAL A 99 -9.98 7.22 3.76
N GLU A 100 -10.28 6.72 4.95
CA GLU A 100 -11.65 6.36 5.34
C GLU A 100 -12.62 7.55 5.36
N LYS A 101 -12.12 8.74 5.71
CA LYS A 101 -12.93 9.97 5.82
C LYS A 101 -13.08 10.70 4.49
N GLU A 102 -12.18 10.44 3.53
CA GLU A 102 -12.22 11.07 2.22
C GLU A 102 -13.21 10.37 1.28
N SER A 103 -13.71 11.10 0.28
CA SER A 103 -14.64 10.54 -0.71
C SER A 103 -13.95 9.60 -1.70
N GLY A 104 -12.67 9.82 -1.99
CA GLY A 104 -11.87 9.05 -2.94
C GLY A 104 -10.56 8.52 -2.36
N LEU A 105 -9.71 7.95 -3.22
CA LEU A 105 -8.35 7.53 -2.86
C LEU A 105 -7.34 8.41 -3.59
N GLN A 106 -6.64 9.25 -2.83
CA GLN A 106 -5.61 10.12 -3.38
C GLN A 106 -4.31 9.36 -3.64
N SER A 107 -3.61 9.75 -4.71
CA SER A 107 -2.31 9.16 -5.05
C SER A 107 -1.31 9.32 -3.90
N SER A 108 -1.26 10.48 -3.24
CA SER A 108 -0.37 10.73 -2.10
C SER A 108 -0.59 9.74 -0.95
N ASP A 109 -1.83 9.56 -0.48
CA ASP A 109 -2.13 8.64 0.62
C ASP A 109 -1.90 7.18 0.23
N PHE A 110 -2.24 6.82 -1.01
CA PHE A 110 -1.95 5.49 -1.55
C PHE A 110 -0.46 5.15 -1.45
N LYS A 111 0.42 6.06 -1.91
CA LYS A 111 1.88 5.89 -1.87
C LYS A 111 2.38 5.69 -0.45
N TRP A 112 1.92 6.54 0.48
CA TRP A 112 2.23 6.44 1.90
C TRP A 112 1.80 5.10 2.49
N ILE A 113 0.58 4.66 2.20
CA ILE A 113 0.04 3.41 2.74
C ILE A 113 0.84 2.21 2.21
N VAL A 114 1.16 2.16 0.91
CA VAL A 114 1.97 1.05 0.35
C VAL A 114 3.37 1.00 0.98
N ALA A 115 4.06 2.15 1.07
CA ALA A 115 5.40 2.22 1.65
C ALA A 115 5.40 1.88 3.16
N LEU A 116 4.39 2.34 3.91
CA LEU A 116 4.23 2.02 5.33
C LEU A 116 3.86 0.53 5.53
N CYS A 117 2.96 -0.03 4.72
CA CYS A 117 2.69 -1.46 4.70
C CYS A 117 3.95 -2.28 4.42
N ALA A 118 4.82 -1.81 3.52
CA ALA A 118 6.07 -2.50 3.24
C ALA A 118 7.08 -2.39 4.39
N SER A 119 7.05 -1.29 5.14
CA SER A 119 8.00 -1.06 6.24
C SER A 119 7.53 -1.58 7.60
N VAL A 120 6.25 -1.87 7.86
CA VAL A 120 5.82 -2.38 9.17
C VAL A 120 6.27 -3.82 9.40
N ASP A 121 6.68 -4.10 10.65
CA ASP A 121 7.07 -5.43 11.09
C ASP A 121 5.84 -6.34 11.23
N THR A 122 6.06 -7.65 11.08
CA THR A 122 5.03 -8.68 11.27
C THR A 122 5.45 -9.63 12.41
N PRO A 123 4.51 -10.16 13.22
CA PRO A 123 3.05 -10.06 13.11
C PRO A 123 2.49 -8.70 13.53
N LEU A 124 1.34 -8.32 12.97
CA LEU A 124 0.64 -7.08 13.29
C LEU A 124 -0.21 -7.25 14.58
N ASP A 125 -0.37 -6.16 15.33
CA ASP A 125 -1.31 -6.12 16.45
C ASP A 125 -2.77 -6.05 15.98
N ALA A 126 -3.69 -6.39 16.89
CA ALA A 126 -5.12 -6.47 16.59
C ALA A 126 -5.72 -5.15 16.10
N ASP A 127 -5.24 -4.00 16.60
CA ASP A 127 -5.74 -2.69 16.16
C ASP A 127 -5.27 -2.38 14.75
N THR A 128 -4.02 -2.69 14.42
CA THR A 128 -3.49 -2.51 13.06
C THR A 128 -4.21 -3.41 12.06
N CYS A 129 -4.50 -4.65 12.44
CA CYS A 129 -5.37 -5.55 11.65
C CYS A 129 -6.78 -4.96 11.46
N ALA A 130 -7.38 -4.37 12.51
CA ALA A 130 -8.68 -3.71 12.40
C ALA A 130 -8.65 -2.52 11.43
N CYS A 131 -7.59 -1.71 11.44
CA CYS A 131 -7.38 -0.65 10.46
C CYS A 131 -7.26 -1.19 9.03
N LEU A 132 -6.49 -2.26 8.80
CA LEU A 132 -6.36 -2.87 7.47
C LEU A 132 -7.68 -3.42 6.93
N ARG A 133 -8.51 -4.04 7.79
CA ARG A 133 -9.86 -4.48 7.38
C ARG A 133 -10.78 -3.32 7.04
N ALA A 134 -10.65 -2.19 7.74
CA ALA A 134 -11.42 -0.99 7.44
C ALA A 134 -10.97 -0.33 6.13
N LEU A 135 -9.66 -0.28 5.87
CA LEU A 135 -9.10 0.09 4.56
C LEU A 135 -9.63 -0.80 3.44
N LEU A 136 -9.63 -2.13 3.62
CA LEU A 136 -10.12 -3.09 2.62
C LEU A 136 -11.57 -2.79 2.25
N ARG A 137 -12.45 -2.59 3.24
CA ARG A 137 -13.86 -2.22 3.01
C ARG A 137 -13.97 -0.90 2.24
N LYS A 138 -13.19 0.11 2.60
CA LYS A 138 -13.16 1.40 1.89
C LYS A 138 -12.72 1.23 0.44
N CYS A 139 -11.61 0.54 0.19
CA CYS A 139 -11.11 0.26 -1.16
C CYS A 139 -12.10 -0.56 -1.99
N ALA A 140 -12.76 -1.56 -1.39
CA ALA A 140 -13.79 -2.34 -2.08
C ALA A 140 -15.00 -1.47 -2.47
N SER A 141 -15.36 -0.51 -1.62
CA SER A 141 -16.45 0.43 -1.89
C SER A 141 -16.07 1.42 -2.99
N LEU A 142 -14.85 1.96 -2.95
CA LEU A 142 -14.32 2.83 -4.01
C LEU A 142 -14.27 2.10 -5.34
N ARG A 143 -13.72 0.88 -5.38
CA ARG A 143 -13.67 0.06 -6.61
C ARG A 143 -15.05 -0.23 -7.20
N ALA A 144 -16.09 -0.31 -6.37
CA ALA A 144 -17.45 -0.53 -6.83
C ALA A 144 -18.17 0.75 -7.29
N LEU A 145 -17.74 1.93 -6.81
CA LEU A 145 -18.34 3.23 -7.12
C LEU A 145 -17.61 3.95 -8.27
N GLU A 146 -16.28 3.88 -8.28
CA GLU A 146 -15.37 4.58 -9.18
C GLU A 146 -15.02 3.71 -10.41
N VAL A 147 -16.05 3.18 -11.07
CA VAL A 147 -15.88 2.21 -12.17
C VAL A 147 -15.23 2.79 -13.44
N GLU A 148 -15.15 4.11 -13.55
CA GLU A 148 -14.57 4.83 -14.70
C GLU A 148 -13.14 5.31 -14.45
N ASP A 149 -12.69 5.38 -13.19
CA ASP A 149 -11.33 5.81 -12.84
C ASP A 149 -10.42 4.58 -12.67
N GLU A 150 -9.77 4.20 -13.76
CA GLU A 150 -8.85 3.06 -13.81
C GLU A 150 -7.72 3.17 -12.78
N GLN A 151 -7.20 4.37 -12.51
CA GLN A 151 -6.13 4.55 -11.52
C GLN A 151 -6.64 4.27 -10.11
N VAL A 152 -7.82 4.77 -9.76
CA VAL A 152 -8.44 4.47 -8.46
C VAL A 152 -8.73 2.99 -8.30
N ILE A 153 -9.21 2.32 -9.35
CA ILE A 153 -9.43 0.87 -9.36
C ILE A 153 -8.12 0.11 -9.10
N ILE A 154 -7.04 0.46 -9.81
CA ILE A 154 -5.72 -0.17 -9.65
C ILE A 154 -5.19 0.05 -8.23
N MET A 155 -5.21 1.28 -7.72
CA MET A 155 -4.78 1.59 -6.36
C MET A 155 -5.57 0.81 -5.30
N ALA A 156 -6.90 0.76 -5.46
CA ALA A 156 -7.78 -0.02 -4.58
C ALA A 156 -7.46 -1.51 -4.64
N ASN A 157 -7.27 -2.08 -5.83
CA ASN A 157 -6.87 -3.48 -6.02
C ASN A 157 -5.53 -3.79 -5.35
N MET A 158 -4.57 -2.89 -5.46
CA MET A 158 -3.26 -3.06 -4.81
C MET A 158 -3.40 -3.10 -3.28
N LEU A 159 -4.13 -2.14 -2.70
CA LEU A 159 -4.34 -2.08 -1.25
C LEU A 159 -5.13 -3.27 -0.72
N ILE A 160 -6.18 -3.71 -1.44
CA ILE A 160 -6.95 -4.91 -1.10
C ILE A 160 -6.06 -6.15 -1.15
N THR A 161 -5.21 -6.28 -2.16
CA THR A 161 -4.32 -7.44 -2.30
C THR A 161 -3.28 -7.48 -1.17
N ILE A 162 -2.66 -6.33 -0.84
CA ILE A 162 -1.68 -6.24 0.24
C ILE A 162 -2.34 -6.50 1.60
N ALA A 163 -3.42 -5.80 1.94
CA ALA A 163 -4.13 -6.00 3.21
C ALA A 163 -4.69 -7.43 3.31
N GLY A 164 -5.32 -7.90 2.25
CA GLY A 164 -6.05 -9.15 2.20
C GLY A 164 -5.16 -10.38 2.12
N ARG A 165 -4.29 -10.45 1.10
CA ARG A 165 -3.48 -11.65 0.80
C ARG A 165 -2.15 -11.65 1.54
N TYR A 166 -1.46 -10.52 1.65
CA TYR A 166 -0.17 -10.48 2.37
C TYR A 166 -0.37 -10.49 3.88
N PHE A 167 -1.22 -9.61 4.42
CA PHE A 167 -1.48 -9.56 5.86
C PHE A 167 -2.60 -10.50 6.34
N GLY A 168 -3.24 -11.26 5.43
CA GLY A 168 -4.27 -12.22 5.79
C GLY A 168 -5.56 -11.60 6.32
N GLN A 169 -5.91 -10.37 5.89
CA GLN A 169 -7.08 -9.63 6.37
C GLN A 169 -8.31 -9.73 5.46
N MET A 170 -8.38 -10.72 4.57
CA MET A 170 -9.60 -11.03 3.80
C MET A 170 -10.59 -11.78 4.70
N GLU A 171 -11.56 -11.05 5.25
CA GLU A 171 -12.75 -11.57 5.94
C GLU A 171 -14.03 -10.93 5.39
#